data_AF-A0A3N8B0G6-F1
#
_entry.id   AF-A0A3N8B0G6-F1
#
_cell.length_a   1.000
_cell.length_b   1.000
_cell.length_c   1.000
_cell.angle_alpha   90.00
_cell.angle_beta   90.00
_cell.angle_gamma   90.00
#
_symmetry.space_group_name_H-M   'P 1'
#
loop_
_entity.id
_entity.type
_entity.pdbx_description
1 polymer ?
#
loop_
_entity_poly.entity_id
_entity_poly.type
_entity_poly.pdbx_seq_one_letter_code
_entity_poly.pdbx_strand_id
1 'polypeptide(L)'
;MGSHQAVAQKAGVPFRMDEANSYFYSTKPAGVSDVFASALWAIDFIFTHAQYGASGLNFHNNGSLESDTAIADSQGDVTAVQPVYYALRLFSQIFAGGATGQLPKRR
;
A
#
# COMPACT_ATOMS: atom_id res chain seq x y z
N MET A 1 6.67 -13.37 6.98
CA MET A 1 5.72 -12.68 7.88
C MET A 1 5.51 -13.37 9.23
N GLY A 2 5.44 -14.70 9.33
CA GLY A 2 5.10 -15.38 10.60
C GLY A 2 6.00 -15.05 11.81
N SER A 3 7.27 -14.68 11.59
CA SER A 3 8.18 -14.25 12.66
C SER A 3 7.80 -12.89 13.27
N HIS A 4 7.44 -11.90 12.45
CA HIS A 4 7.01 -10.57 12.94
C HIS A 4 5.72 -10.67 13.74
N GLN A 5 4.76 -11.45 13.24
CA GLN A 5 3.52 -11.74 13.94
C GLN A 5 3.78 -12.42 15.29
N ALA A 6 4.60 -13.47 15.31
CA ALA A 6 4.91 -14.21 16.54
C ALA A 6 5.62 -13.34 17.59
N VAL A 7 6.57 -12.49 17.17
CA VAL A 7 7.27 -11.55 18.06
C VAL A 7 6.30 -10.51 18.62
N ALA A 8 5.48 -9.91 17.77
CA ALA A 8 4.51 -8.89 18.17
C ALA A 8 3.45 -9.47 19.14
N GLN A 9 2.95 -10.67 18.85
CA GLN A 9 2.05 -11.42 19.75
C GLN A 9 2.69 -11.69 21.10
N LYS A 10 3.95 -12.17 21.12
CA LYS A 10 4.69 -12.40 22.37
C LYS A 10 4.87 -11.13 23.19
N ALA A 11 5.06 -9.99 22.52
CA ALA A 11 5.21 -8.68 23.15
C ALA A 11 3.87 -8.01 23.50
N GLY A 12 2.73 -8.56 23.08
CA GLY A 12 1.41 -7.96 23.31
C GLY A 12 1.17 -6.65 22.56
N VAL A 13 1.87 -6.43 21.44
CA VAL A 13 1.76 -5.22 20.62
C VAL A 13 1.36 -5.56 19.18
N PRO A 14 0.64 -4.68 18.46
CA PRO A 14 0.39 -4.87 17.04
C PRO A 14 1.70 -4.70 16.24
N PHE A 15 1.82 -5.40 15.11
CA PHE A 15 2.87 -5.08 14.13
C PHE A 15 2.30 -4.33 12.94
N ARG A 16 3.13 -3.50 12.32
CA ARG A 16 2.80 -2.69 11.14
C ARG A 16 3.97 -2.79 10.17
N MET A 17 3.69 -2.87 8.88
CA MET A 17 4.71 -2.69 7.85
C MET A 17 4.88 -1.18 7.64
N ASP A 18 5.91 -0.59 8.22
CA ASP A 18 6.13 0.85 8.28
C ASP A 18 6.80 1.43 7.02
N GLU A 19 7.37 0.58 6.17
CA GLU A 19 7.82 0.95 4.84
C GLU A 19 7.81 -0.26 3.89
N ALA A 20 7.13 -0.13 2.75
CA ALA A 20 7.15 -1.14 1.69
C ALA A 20 6.85 -0.54 0.32
N ASN A 21 7.29 -1.22 -0.74
CA ASN A 21 6.82 -1.00 -2.09
C ASN A 21 7.22 -2.17 -3.01
N SER A 22 6.89 -2.05 -4.30
CA SER A 22 7.04 -3.11 -5.30
C SER A 22 8.49 -3.44 -5.67
N TYR A 23 9.40 -2.46 -5.60
CA TYR A 23 10.81 -2.65 -5.88
C TYR A 23 11.67 -1.70 -5.04
N PHE A 24 12.81 -2.18 -4.55
CA PHE A 24 13.75 -1.33 -3.81
C PHE A 24 14.66 -0.60 -4.80
N TYR A 25 14.95 0.68 -4.55
CA TYR A 25 15.73 1.60 -5.40
C TYR A 25 14.89 2.43 -6.40
N SER A 26 14.80 3.73 -6.12
CA SER A 26 13.81 4.67 -6.65
C SER A 26 14.08 5.23 -8.05
N THR A 27 14.83 4.52 -8.90
CA THR A 27 15.26 5.06 -10.22
C THR A 27 14.94 4.17 -11.42
N LYS A 28 14.25 3.03 -11.22
CA LYS A 28 13.90 2.10 -12.32
C LYS A 28 12.52 1.45 -12.19
N PRO A 29 11.43 2.22 -12.15
CA PRO A 29 10.08 1.67 -12.11
C PRO A 29 9.63 1.10 -13.46
N ALA A 30 10.25 1.56 -14.57
CA ALA A 30 9.77 1.40 -15.93
C ALA A 30 9.44 -0.05 -16.30
N GLY A 31 8.14 -0.32 -16.40
CA GLY A 31 7.59 -1.61 -16.80
C GLY A 31 7.19 -2.53 -15.64
N VAL A 32 7.38 -2.10 -14.38
CA VAL A 32 7.03 -2.90 -13.19
C VAL A 32 6.28 -2.07 -12.14
N SER A 33 6.89 -0.99 -11.64
CA SER A 33 6.33 -0.21 -10.52
C SER A 33 5.37 0.88 -11.01
N ASP A 34 5.58 1.38 -12.23
CA ASP A 34 4.79 2.44 -12.88
C ASP A 34 3.65 1.91 -13.79
N VAL A 35 3.44 0.60 -13.82
CA VAL A 35 2.39 -0.04 -14.65
C VAL A 35 1.24 -0.59 -13.80
N PHE A 36 0.10 -0.85 -14.44
CA PHE A 36 -1.12 -1.35 -13.76
C PHE A 36 -0.89 -2.60 -12.91
N ALA A 37 0.10 -3.43 -13.25
CA ALA A 37 0.48 -4.59 -12.44
C ALA A 37 0.86 -4.22 -11.00
N SER A 38 1.44 -3.03 -10.74
CA SER A 38 1.78 -2.60 -9.38
C SER A 38 0.54 -2.37 -8.52
N ALA A 39 -0.59 -1.98 -9.11
CA ALA A 39 -1.87 -1.89 -8.40
C ALA A 39 -2.35 -3.28 -7.96
N LEU A 40 -2.27 -4.27 -8.85
CA LEU A 40 -2.69 -5.64 -8.55
C LEU A 40 -1.78 -6.28 -7.50
N TRP A 41 -0.47 -6.08 -7.63
CA TRP A 41 0.52 -6.49 -6.63
C TRP A 41 0.22 -5.87 -5.26
N ALA A 42 -0.06 -4.57 -5.20
CA ALA A 42 -0.35 -3.91 -3.93
C ALA A 42 -1.64 -4.42 -3.29
N ILE A 43 -2.65 -4.79 -4.08
CA ILE A 43 -3.86 -5.42 -3.55
C ILE A 43 -3.55 -6.75 -2.87
N ASP A 44 -2.82 -7.63 -3.55
CA ASP A 44 -2.40 -8.92 -2.99
C ASP A 44 -1.50 -8.74 -1.76
N PHE A 45 -0.56 -7.80 -1.82
CA PHE A 45 0.37 -7.48 -0.74
C PHE A 45 -0.36 -7.03 0.53
N ILE A 46 -1.36 -6.15 0.41
CA ILE A 46 -2.15 -5.66 1.55
C ILE A 46 -2.94 -6.82 2.18
N PHE A 47 -3.64 -7.62 1.38
CA PHE A 47 -4.43 -8.75 1.91
C PHE A 47 -3.54 -9.83 2.54
N THR A 48 -2.37 -10.12 1.95
CA THR A 48 -1.41 -11.05 2.52
C THR A 48 -0.94 -10.57 3.90
N HIS A 49 -0.58 -9.30 4.05
CA HIS A 49 -0.18 -8.75 5.36
C HIS A 49 -1.33 -8.77 6.38
N ALA A 50 -2.55 -8.46 5.94
CA ALA A 50 -3.72 -8.55 6.80
C ALA A 50 -3.96 -9.98 7.30
N GLN A 51 -3.79 -11.00 6.45
CA GLN A 51 -3.89 -12.42 6.84
C GLN A 51 -2.85 -12.81 7.89
N TYR A 52 -1.65 -12.22 7.84
CA TYR A 52 -0.61 -12.43 8.85
C TYR A 52 -0.75 -11.51 10.07
N GLY A 53 -1.84 -10.76 10.21
CA GLY A 53 -2.15 -9.98 11.41
C GLY A 53 -1.54 -8.58 11.44
N ALA A 54 -1.13 -8.02 10.28
CA ALA A 54 -0.63 -6.66 10.23
C ALA A 54 -1.74 -5.68 10.59
N SER A 55 -1.46 -4.77 11.52
CA SER A 55 -2.35 -3.66 11.87
C SER A 55 -2.39 -2.56 10.80
N GLY A 56 -1.47 -2.60 9.84
CA GLY A 56 -1.54 -1.83 8.62
C GLY A 56 -0.19 -1.75 7.90
N LEU A 57 -0.17 -0.93 6.85
CA LEU A 57 0.97 -0.78 5.94
C LEU A 57 1.19 0.70 5.57
N ASN A 58 2.44 1.06 5.30
CA ASN A 58 2.86 2.33 4.71
C ASN A 58 3.60 2.03 3.40
N PHE A 59 3.08 2.57 2.30
CA PHE A 59 3.79 2.52 1.02
C PHE A 59 4.76 3.69 0.96
N HIS A 60 6.02 3.40 0.59
CA HIS A 60 7.03 4.44 0.42
C HIS A 60 6.60 5.43 -0.67
N ASN A 61 6.87 6.71 -0.46
CA ASN A 61 6.55 7.79 -1.40
C ASN A 61 7.64 8.87 -1.28
N ASN A 62 8.28 9.20 -2.41
CA ASN A 62 9.28 10.27 -2.51
C ASN A 62 8.88 11.38 -3.50
N GLY A 63 7.64 11.37 -4.00
CA GLY A 63 7.11 12.35 -4.93
C GLY A 63 7.57 12.23 -6.40
N SER A 64 8.57 11.40 -6.71
CA SER A 64 9.13 11.31 -8.07
C SER A 64 8.36 10.34 -8.97
N LEU A 65 8.03 10.76 -10.20
CA LEU A 65 7.50 9.87 -11.25
C LEU A 65 8.47 8.76 -11.67
N GLU A 66 9.76 8.93 -11.42
CA GLU A 66 10.77 7.91 -11.68
C GLU A 66 10.89 6.90 -10.53
N SER A 67 9.94 6.91 -9.59
CA SER A 67 9.89 6.00 -8.46
C SER A 67 8.62 5.14 -8.46
N ASP A 68 8.45 4.39 -7.39
CA ASP A 68 7.30 3.59 -7.03
C ASP A 68 6.23 4.38 -6.23
N THR A 69 6.30 5.71 -6.26
CA THR A 69 5.36 6.57 -5.53
C THR A 69 3.91 6.35 -5.96
N ALA A 70 2.96 6.37 -5.02
CA ALA A 70 1.54 6.41 -5.34
C ALA A 70 1.10 7.75 -5.93
N ILE A 71 1.65 8.85 -5.41
CA ILE A 71 1.30 10.22 -5.78
C ILE A 71 2.62 10.93 -6.06
N ALA A 72 2.80 11.35 -7.31
CA ALA A 72 3.92 12.21 -7.65
C ALA A 72 3.56 13.65 -7.36
N ASP A 73 4.53 14.41 -6.86
CA ASP A 73 4.37 15.82 -6.55
C ASP A 73 5.63 16.60 -6.93
N SER A 74 5.45 17.91 -7.10
CA SER A 74 6.53 18.86 -7.28
C SER A 74 6.25 20.05 -6.40
N GLN A 75 7.08 20.25 -5.37
CA GLN A 75 6.91 21.35 -4.40
C GLN A 75 5.54 21.34 -3.70
N GLY A 76 4.97 20.15 -3.47
CA GLY A 76 3.66 19.99 -2.83
C GLY A 76 2.47 20.04 -3.78
N ASP A 77 2.67 20.36 -5.06
CA ASP A 77 1.63 20.26 -6.09
C ASP A 77 1.62 18.84 -6.66
N VAL A 78 0.46 18.17 -6.63
CA VAL A 78 0.28 16.85 -7.23
C VAL A 78 0.44 16.94 -8.74
N THR A 79 1.45 16.24 -9.28
CA THR A 79 1.77 16.24 -10.71
C THR A 79 1.22 15.01 -11.42
N ALA A 80 1.10 13.88 -10.71
CA ALA A 80 0.53 12.66 -11.26
C ALA A 80 0.09 11.67 -10.17
N VAL A 81 -0.69 10.68 -10.60
CA VAL A 81 -1.12 9.54 -9.79
C VAL A 81 -0.67 8.27 -10.49
N GLN A 82 0.13 7.44 -9.80
CA GLN A 82 0.65 6.18 -10.35
C GLN A 82 -0.28 5.00 -10.03
N PRO A 83 -0.14 3.85 -10.72
CA PRO A 83 -1.08 2.74 -10.59
C PRO A 83 -1.27 2.21 -9.17
N VAL A 84 -0.22 2.15 -8.34
CA VAL A 84 -0.32 1.70 -6.93
C VAL A 84 -1.34 2.51 -6.11
N TYR A 85 -1.59 3.78 -6.44
CA TYR A 85 -2.64 4.58 -5.80
C TYR A 85 -4.03 3.95 -5.92
N TYR A 86 -4.34 3.31 -7.05
CA TYR A 86 -5.67 2.72 -7.27
C TYR A 86 -5.92 1.52 -6.37
N ALA A 87 -4.88 0.80 -5.93
CA ALA A 87 -5.00 -0.17 -4.85
C ALA A 87 -5.44 0.54 -3.56
N LEU A 88 -4.69 1.56 -3.12
CA LEU A 88 -5.03 2.31 -1.90
C LEU A 88 -6.43 2.93 -1.96
N ARG A 89 -6.86 3.42 -3.12
CA ARG A 89 -8.21 3.92 -3.35
C ARG A 89 -9.25 2.83 -3.20
N LEU A 90 -9.04 1.66 -3.79
CA LEU A 90 -9.93 0.50 -3.61
C LEU A 90 -10.07 0.15 -2.12
N PHE A 91 -8.95 0.04 -1.40
CA PHE A 91 -8.96 -0.24 0.04
C PHE A 91 -9.72 0.84 0.83
N SER A 92 -9.51 2.12 0.51
CA SER A 92 -10.23 3.21 1.15
C SER A 92 -11.75 3.12 0.94
N GLN A 93 -12.20 2.57 -0.20
CA GLN A 93 -13.62 2.45 -0.53
C GLN A 93 -14.28 1.23 0.11
N ILE A 94 -13.60 0.08 0.14
CA ILE A 94 -14.16 -1.15 0.74
C ILE A 94 -14.15 -1.11 2.27
N PHE A 95 -13.26 -0.30 2.88
CA PHE A 95 -13.15 -0.13 4.34
C PHE A 95 -13.69 1.21 4.86
N ALA A 96 -14.35 2.02 4.01
CA ALA A 96 -14.96 3.30 4.40
C ALA A 96 -16.03 3.18 5.51
N GLY A 97 -16.46 1.96 5.87
CA GLY A 97 -17.40 1.66 6.95
C GLY A 97 -16.77 1.14 8.25
N GLY A 98 -15.45 1.24 8.42
CA GLY A 98 -14.73 0.72 9.58
C GLY A 98 -14.25 -0.74 9.43
N ALA A 99 -13.72 -1.32 10.51
CA ALA A 99 -13.04 -2.62 10.54
C ALA A 99 -13.86 -3.83 10.01
N THR A 100 -15.16 -3.66 9.80
CA THR A 100 -16.08 -4.69 9.28
C THR A 100 -16.37 -4.56 7.78
N GLY A 101 -15.75 -3.62 7.07
CA GLY A 101 -15.77 -3.53 5.60
C GLY A 101 -17.16 -3.66 4.97
N GLN A 102 -18.02 -2.64 5.12
CA GLN A 102 -19.25 -2.58 4.32
C GLN A 102 -18.95 -1.96 2.95
N LEU A 103 -19.20 -2.72 1.89
CA LEU A 103 -19.19 -2.19 0.52
C LEU A 103 -20.17 -1.00 0.45
N PRO A 104 -19.81 0.11 -0.23
CA PRO A 104 -20.71 1.23 -0.42
C PRO A 104 -22.03 0.76 -1.03
N LYS A 105 -23.16 1.09 -0.39
CA LYS A 105 -24.47 0.82 -0.97
C LYS A 105 -24.57 1.58 -2.30
N ARG A 106 -24.89 0.86 -3.37
CA ARG A 106 -25.13 1.46 -4.70
C ARG A 106 -26.19 2.56 -4.56
N ARG A 107 -25.92 3.73 -5.14
CA ARG A 107 -26.90 4.80 -5.29
C ARG A 107 -27.96 4.39 -6.31
#